data_AF-A0A1W5XPH9-F1
#
_entry.id   AF-A0A1W5XPH9-F1
#
_cell.length_a   1.000
_cell.length_b   1.000
_cell.length_c   1.000
_cell.angle_alpha   90.00
_cell.angle_beta   90.00
_cell.angle_gamma   90.00
#
_symmetry.space_group_name_H-M   'P 1'
#
loop_
_entity.id
_entity.type
_entity.pdbx_description
1 polymer ?
#
loop_
_entity_poly.entity_id
_entity_poly.type
_entity_poly.pdbx_seq_one_letter_code
_entity_poly.pdbx_strand_id
1 'polypeptide(L)' 'MLLAMTNGQDEVRMTLRVSRDSGRTWGPLTEARVGDSPVLPNGPGGLPPCTCRRCAERNAVDSLRRES' A
#
# COMPACT_ATOMS: atom_id res chain seq x y z
N MET A 1 20.20 28.11 -24.32
CA MET A 1 19.00 27.53 -23.68
C MET A 1 18.99 26.04 -23.97
N LEU A 2 19.38 25.21 -23.02
CA LEU A 2 19.23 23.75 -23.13
C LEU A 2 17.75 23.44 -22.89
N LEU A 3 17.01 23.06 -23.94
CA LEU A 3 15.75 22.33 -23.79
C LEU A 3 16.12 20.93 -23.31
N ALA A 4 16.23 20.76 -21.99
CA ALA A 4 16.36 19.44 -21.41
C ALA A 4 15.10 18.65 -21.80
N MET A 5 15.32 17.49 -22.41
CA MET A 5 14.31 16.53 -22.79
C MET A 5 13.53 16.06 -21.55
N THR A 6 12.52 16.81 -21.10
CA THR A 6 11.61 16.37 -20.06
C THR A 6 10.62 15.41 -20.69
N ASN A 7 11.07 14.19 -20.97
CA ASN A 7 10.29 13.14 -21.60
C ASN A 7 9.16 12.69 -20.64
N GLY A 8 8.05 13.44 -20.65
CA GLY A 8 6.81 13.13 -19.93
C GLY A 8 6.89 13.17 -18.40
N GLN A 9 7.93 13.78 -17.80
CA GLN A 9 7.99 13.99 -16.34
C GLN A 9 6.86 14.96 -15.94
N ASP A 10 6.13 14.67 -14.86
CA ASP A 10 4.92 15.39 -14.42
C ASP A 10 3.62 15.12 -15.23
N GLU A 11 3.65 14.18 -16.18
CA GLU A 11 2.42 13.72 -16.85
C GLU A 11 1.59 12.81 -15.90
N VAL A 12 0.30 13.10 -15.74
CA VAL A 12 -0.64 12.22 -15.01
C VAL A 12 -0.95 11.00 -15.87
N ARG A 13 -0.56 9.80 -15.41
CA ARG A 13 -0.82 8.55 -16.14
C ARG A 13 -1.87 7.67 -15.49
N MET A 14 -2.18 7.91 -14.22
CA MET A 14 -3.18 7.13 -13.49
C MET A 14 -3.85 7.99 -12.42
N THR A 15 -5.10 7.66 -12.12
CA THR A 15 -5.80 8.15 -10.94
C THR A 15 -6.11 6.98 -10.03
N LEU A 16 -5.90 7.16 -8.72
CA LEU A 16 -6.11 6.15 -7.69
C LEU A 16 -7.11 6.67 -6.66
N ARG A 17 -7.97 5.78 -6.17
CA ARG A 17 -8.78 5.99 -4.96
C ARG A 17 -8.68 4.74 -4.11
N VAL A 18 -8.66 4.91 -2.79
CA VAL A 18 -8.57 3.80 -1.83
C VAL A 18 -9.87 3.70 -1.04
N SER A 19 -10.44 2.50 -0.98
CA SER A 19 -11.51 2.15 -0.06
C SER A 19 -10.94 1.39 1.13
N ARG A 20 -11.42 1.72 2.34
CA ARG A 20 -11.06 1.03 3.58
C ARG A 20 -12.20 0.19 4.17
N ASP A 21 -13.32 0.13 3.46
CA ASP A 21 -14.58 -0.48 3.90
C ASP A 21 -15.20 -1.38 2.82
N SER A 22 -14.33 -2.11 2.12
CA SER A 22 -14.72 -3.09 1.10
C SER A 22 -15.49 -2.50 -0.08
N GLY A 23 -15.12 -1.29 -0.49
CA GLY A 23 -15.66 -0.60 -1.67
C GLY A 23 -16.93 0.22 -1.41
N ARG A 24 -17.38 0.33 -0.16
CA ARG A 24 -18.59 1.10 0.19
C ARG A 24 -18.34 2.61 0.09
N THR A 25 -17.19 3.07 0.57
CA THR A 25 -16.75 4.46 0.41
C THR A 25 -15.36 4.52 -0.21
N TRP A 26 -15.13 5.60 -0.94
CA TRP A 26 -13.88 5.85 -1.64
C TRP A 26 -13.30 7.18 -1.18
N GLY A 27 -12.06 7.14 -0.70
CA GLY A 27 -11.33 8.32 -0.29
C GLY A 27 -11.06 9.31 -1.43
N PRO A 28 -10.24 10.33 -1.17
CA PRO A 28 -9.84 11.32 -2.16
C PRO A 28 -9.19 10.69 -3.40
N LEU A 29 -9.26 11.41 -4.52
CA LEU A 29 -8.56 11.04 -5.76
C LEU A 29 -7.10 11.47 -5.68
N THR A 30 -6.20 10.53 -5.94
CA THR A 30 -4.76 10.76 -6.05
C THR A 30 -4.33 10.59 -7.49
N GLU A 31 -3.65 11.57 -8.05
CA GLU A 31 -3.02 11.48 -9.36
C GLU A 31 -1.63 10.86 -9.20
N ALA A 32 -1.30 9.85 -10.01
CA ALA A 32 0.05 9.31 -10.09
C ALA A 32 0.74 9.91 -11.31
N ARG A 33 1.82 10.66 -11.05
CA ARG A 33 2.58 11.35 -12.09
C ARG A 33 3.90 10.65 -12.35
N VAL A 34 4.38 10.79 -13.58
CA VAL A 34 5.68 10.24 -13.97
C VAL A 34 6.78 10.97 -13.23
N GLY A 35 7.64 10.21 -12.55
CA GLY A 35 8.74 10.74 -11.75
C GLY A 35 8.45 10.79 -10.25
N ASP A 36 7.20 10.60 -9.83
CA ASP A 36 6.87 10.44 -8.41
C ASP A 36 7.53 9.17 -7.87
N SER A 37 8.39 9.33 -6.86
CA SER A 37 8.87 8.21 -6.05
C SER A 37 7.97 8.09 -4.83
N PRO A 38 7.03 7.13 -4.77
CA PRO A 38 6.18 6.98 -3.61
C PRO A 38 7.06 6.67 -2.40
N VAL A 39 6.97 7.51 -1.37
CA VAL A 39 7.59 7.26 -0.08
C VAL A 39 6.95 5.99 0.48
N LEU A 40 7.68 4.87 0.46
CA LEU A 40 7.27 3.69 1.18
C LEU A 40 7.10 4.08 2.66
N PRO A 41 5.97 3.73 3.29
CA PRO A 41 5.84 3.92 4.73
C PRO A 41 7.05 3.27 5.42
N ASN A 42 7.82 4.08 6.16
CA ASN A 42 8.95 3.58 6.94
C ASN A 42 8.42 2.61 8.00
N GLY A 43 8.53 1.33 7.73
CA GLY A 43 8.20 0.26 8.66
C GLY A 43 8.64 -1.07 8.09
N PRO A 44 9.06 -2.04 8.92
CA PRO A 44 9.31 -3.40 8.42
C PRO A 44 8.00 -3.87 7.79
N GLY A 45 8.05 -4.19 6.50
CA GLY A 45 6.91 -4.50 5.64
C GLY A 45 6.19 -5.80 5.99
N GLY A 46 5.90 -6.03 7.27
CA GLY A 46 4.90 -6.98 7.70
C GLY A 46 3.53 -6.34 7.55
N LEU A 47 2.67 -6.97 6.75
CA LEU A 47 1.23 -6.77 6.90
C LEU A 47 0.91 -6.90 8.40
N PRO A 48 0.13 -5.97 9.00
CA PRO A 48 -0.29 -6.14 10.38
C PRO A 48 -0.95 -7.52 10.51
N PRO A 49 -0.65 -8.28 11.58
CA PRO A 49 -1.22 -9.61 11.73
C PRO A 49 -2.74 -9.50 11.66
N CYS A 50 -3.35 -10.28 10.78
CA CYS A 50 -4.79 -10.29 10.64
C CYS A 50 -5.40 -10.71 11.99
N THR A 51 -6.24 -9.84 12.57
CA THR A 51 -6.86 -10.06 13.90
C THR A 51 -8.25 -10.69 13.81
N CYS A 52 -8.69 -11.13 12.63
CA CYS A 52 -9.96 -11.85 12.51
C CYS A 52 -9.91 -13.17 13.30
N ARG A 53 -11.05 -13.64 13.79
CA ARG A 53 -11.16 -14.85 14.62
C ARG A 53 -10.39 -16.05 14.04
N ARG A 54 -10.52 -16.30 12.73
CA ARG A 54 -9.85 -17.42 12.04
C ARG A 54 -8.33 -17.31 12.07
N CYS A 55 -7.81 -16.09 11.91
CA CYS A 55 -6.37 -15.84 11.93
C CYS A 55 -5.82 -15.86 13.36
N ALA A 56 -6.58 -15.35 14.35
CA ALA A 56 -6.20 -15.41 15.75
C ALA A 56 -6.03 -16.87 16.23
N GLU A 57 -6.99 -17.75 15.92
CA GLU A 57 -6.93 -19.18 16.25
C GLU A 57 -5.69 -19.85 15.62
N ARG A 58 -5.44 -19.59 14.32
CA ARG A 58 -4.28 -20.15 13.60
C ARG A 58 -2.94 -19.67 14.18
N ASN A 59 -2.83 -18.38 14.50
CA ASN A 59 -1.61 -17.80 15.06
C ASN A 59 -1.31 -18.37 16.45
N ALA A 60 -2.34 -18.58 17.29
CA ALA A 60 -2.16 -19.21 18.60
C ALA A 60 -1.62 -20.65 18.49
N VAL A 61 -2.13 -21.44 17.53
CA VAL A 61 -1.62 -22.80 17.28
C VAL A 61 -0.17 -22.79 16.78
N ASP A 62 0.18 -21.86 15.88
CA ASP A 62 1.54 -21.74 15.36
C ASP A 62 2.55 -21.33 16.45
N SER A 63 2.16 -20.42 17.35
CA SER A 63 2.98 -20.05 18.52
C SER A 63 3.27 -21.26 19.40
N LEU A 64 2.25 -22.03 19.78
CA LEU A 64 2.40 -23.23 20.61
C LEU A 64 3.33 -24.28 19.97
N ARG A 65 3.29 -24.43 18.64
CA ARG A 65 4.16 -25.37 17.91
C ARG A 65 5.61 -24.93 17.86
N ARG A 66 5.89 -23.62 17.86
CA ARG A 66 7.28 -23.11 17.89
C ARG A 66 7.93 -23.26 19.27
N GLU A 67 7.12 -23.38 20.31
CA GLU A 67 7.54 -23.50 21.70
C GLU A 67 7.78 -24.97 22.14
N SER A 68 7.50 -25.94 21.25
CA SER A 68 7.71 -27.39 21.44
C SER A 68 8.88 -27.92 20.64
#